data_AF-A0A924RJZ0-F1
#
_entry.id   AF-A0A924RJZ0-F1
#
_cell.length_a   1.000
_cell.length_b   1.000
_cell.length_c   1.000
_cell.angle_alpha   90.00
_cell.angle_beta   90.00
_cell.angle_gamma   90.00
#
_symmetry.space_group_name_H-M   'P 1'
#
loop_
_entity.id
_entity.type
_entity.pdbx_description
1 polymer ?
#
loop_
_entity_poly.entity_id
_entity_poly.type
_entity_poly.pdbx_seq_one_letter_code
_entity_poly.pdbx_strand_id
1 'polypeptide(L)'
;MSPQRRGALAALVAFVVLAVLIVVVGTHRLAGRSTTSFVDQATPGPVLLVPGYGGSTASLQVLAAALRAGGRAAQVLTFDADGTGEP
;
A
#
# COMPACT_ATOMS: atom_id res chain seq x y z
N MET A 1 26.27 50.90 -14.98
CA MET A 1 25.94 49.91 -13.93
C MET A 1 27.21 49.17 -13.55
N SER A 2 27.66 49.29 -12.29
CA SER A 2 29.01 48.89 -11.85
C SER A 2 29.26 47.38 -11.98
N PRO A 3 30.46 46.95 -12.42
CA PRO A 3 30.81 45.54 -12.64
C PRO A 3 30.64 44.66 -11.38
N GLN A 4 30.75 45.26 -10.19
CA GLN A 4 30.50 44.61 -8.90
C GLN A 4 29.03 44.16 -8.73
N ARG A 5 28.06 44.93 -9.25
CA ARG A 5 26.63 44.58 -9.16
C ARG A 5 26.29 43.38 -10.04
N ARG A 6 26.97 43.23 -11.19
CA ARG A 6 26.79 42.08 -12.09
C ARG A 6 27.29 40.77 -11.46
N GLY A 7 28.44 40.81 -10.77
CA GLY A 7 28.98 39.63 -10.08
C GLY A 7 28.08 39.16 -8.93
N ALA A 8 27.58 40.10 -8.12
CA ALA A 8 26.66 39.79 -7.02
C ALA A 8 25.34 39.18 -7.51
N LEU A 9 24.76 39.72 -8.60
CA LEU A 9 23.56 39.17 -9.22
C LEU A 9 23.79 37.76 -9.79
N ALA A 10 24.93 37.54 -10.45
CA ALA A 10 25.26 36.21 -10.97
C ALA A 10 25.43 35.16 -9.86
N ALA A 11 26.09 35.53 -8.76
CA ALA A 11 26.24 34.67 -7.59
C ALA A 11 24.90 34.35 -6.93
N LEU A 12 24.02 35.34 -6.79
CA LEU A 12 22.66 35.15 -6.28
C LEU A 12 21.87 34.17 -7.17
N VAL A 13 21.89 34.37 -8.48
CA VAL A 13 21.21 33.49 -9.44
C VAL A 13 21.75 32.06 -9.36
N ALA A 14 23.07 31.90 -9.33
CA ALA A 14 23.71 30.59 -9.20
C ALA A 14 23.29 29.88 -7.89
N PHE A 15 23.23 30.62 -6.79
CA PHE A 15 22.77 30.09 -5.51
C PHE A 15 21.31 29.66 -5.54
N VAL A 16 20.43 30.47 -6.13
CA VAL A 16 19.00 30.13 -6.29
C VAL A 16 18.84 28.88 -7.15
N VAL A 17 19.56 28.80 -8.28
CA VAL A 17 19.53 27.61 -9.17
C VAL A 17 20.00 26.36 -8.42
N LEU A 18 21.09 26.46 -7.65
CA LEU A 18 21.60 25.35 -6.86
C LEU A 18 20.59 24.90 -5.79
N ALA A 19 19.97 25.84 -5.08
CA ALA A 19 18.94 25.54 -4.09
C ALA A 19 17.74 24.82 -4.72
N VAL A 20 17.27 25.28 -5.88
CA VAL A 20 16.18 24.63 -6.63
C VAL A 20 16.56 23.21 -7.04
N LEU A 21 17.77 23.00 -7.56
CA LEU A 21 18.26 21.67 -7.93
C LEU A 21 18.29 20.71 -6.74
N ILE A 22 18.76 21.17 -5.58
CA ILE A 22 18.78 20.37 -4.34
C ILE A 22 17.36 19.95 -3.94
N VAL A 23 16.39 20.87 -3.98
CA VAL A 23 14.99 20.57 -3.64
C VAL A 23 14.38 19.58 -4.63
N VAL A 24 14.59 19.74 -5.93
CA VAL A 24 14.08 18.83 -6.97
C VAL A 24 14.66 17.43 -6.80
N VAL A 25 15.97 17.30 -6.60
CA VAL A 25 16.61 16.00 -6.38
C VAL A 25 16.12 15.37 -5.07
N GLY A 26 16.04 16.15 -3.99
CA GLY A 26 15.56 15.69 -2.69
C GLY A 26 14.13 15.15 -2.75
N THR A 27 13.22 15.87 -3.41
CA THR A 27 11.82 15.46 -3.58
C THR A 27 11.68 14.21 -4.43
N HIS A 28 12.42 14.06 -5.53
CA HIS A 28 12.40 12.82 -6.32
C HIS A 28 12.94 11.61 -5.52
N ARG A 29 14.00 11.80 -4.73
CA ARG A 29 14.58 10.74 -3.89
C ARG A 29 13.69 10.36 -2.72
N LEU A 30 12.84 11.27 -2.23
CA LEU A 30 11.88 11.00 -1.18
C LEU A 30 10.60 10.38 -1.76
N ALA A 31 10.08 10.90 -2.87
CA ALA A 31 8.91 10.38 -3.56
C ALA A 31 9.12 8.92 -4.03
N GLY A 32 10.31 8.58 -4.52
CA GLY A 32 10.64 7.18 -4.86
C GLY A 32 10.74 6.23 -3.66
N ARG A 33 10.90 6.76 -2.44
CA ARG A 33 10.82 5.98 -1.18
C ARG A 33 9.41 5.92 -0.60
N SER A 34 8.57 6.90 -0.94
CA SER A 34 7.19 7.05 -0.48
C SER A 34 6.17 6.52 -1.48
N THR A 35 6.52 5.51 -2.28
CA THR A 35 5.52 4.67 -2.94
C THR A 35 4.87 3.77 -1.90
N THR A 36 4.16 4.37 -0.94
CA THR A 36 2.99 3.71 -0.37
C THR A 36 2.04 3.59 -1.55
N SER A 37 2.18 2.50 -2.31
CA SER A 37 1.22 2.16 -3.34
C SER A 37 -0.12 2.16 -2.64
N PHE A 38 -0.97 3.15 -2.95
CA PHE A 38 -2.34 3.14 -2.48
C PHE A 38 -2.90 1.78 -2.88
N VAL A 39 -3.39 1.02 -1.90
CA VAL A 39 -4.03 -0.28 -2.16
C VAL A 39 -5.16 0.02 -3.13
N ASP A 40 -5.13 -0.65 -4.29
CA ASP A 40 -6.16 -0.48 -5.31
C ASP A 40 -7.53 -0.85 -4.73
N GLN A 41 -8.39 0.15 -4.52
CA GLN A 41 -9.72 -0.06 -3.96
C GLN A 41 -10.68 -0.77 -4.94
N ALA A 42 -10.32 -0.89 -6.21
CA ALA A 42 -11.09 -1.66 -7.18
C ALA A 42 -10.86 -3.18 -7.03
N THR A 43 -9.76 -3.59 -6.38
CA THR A 43 -9.46 -5.00 -6.14
C THR A 43 -10.12 -5.47 -4.83
N PRO A 44 -11.08 -6.42 -4.87
CA PRO A 44 -11.68 -6.95 -3.65
C PRO A 44 -10.65 -7.62 -2.73
N GLY A 45 -10.67 -7.26 -1.46
CA GLY A 45 -9.73 -7.79 -0.46
C GLY A 45 -9.93 -9.28 -0.14
N PRO A 46 -8.92 -9.91 0.50
CA PRO A 46 -9.02 -11.30 0.94
C PRO A 46 -10.02 -11.48 2.08
N VAL A 47 -10.60 -12.69 2.19
CA VAL A 47 -11.59 -13.07 3.21
C VAL A 47 -11.13 -14.34 3.91
N LEU A 48 -11.06 -14.31 5.24
CA LEU A 48 -10.84 -15.48 6.08
C LEU A 48 -12.16 -15.90 6.72
N LEU A 49 -12.60 -17.12 6.41
CA LEU A 49 -13.80 -17.73 6.96
C LEU A 49 -13.41 -18.61 8.14
N VAL A 50 -13.94 -18.28 9.32
CA VAL A 50 -13.65 -18.98 10.58
C VAL A 50 -14.91 -19.75 11.00
N PRO A 51 -14.83 -21.09 11.15
CA PRO A 51 -15.90 -21.87 11.75
C PRO A 51 -16.31 -21.31 13.12
N GLY A 52 -17.60 -21.11 13.32
CA GLY A 52 -18.16 -20.83 14.65
C GLY A 52 -18.22 -22.10 15.51
N TYR A 53 -18.46 -21.94 16.81
CA TYR A 53 -18.58 -23.07 17.75
C TYR A 53 -19.70 -24.03 17.34
N GLY A 54 -19.38 -25.30 17.08
CA GLY A 54 -20.30 -26.31 16.55
C GLY A 54 -20.78 -26.05 15.11
N GLY A 55 -20.15 -25.11 14.39
CA GLY A 55 -20.49 -24.76 13.01
C GLY A 55 -19.80 -25.67 12.00
N SER A 56 -20.49 -25.96 10.88
CA SER A 56 -19.95 -26.82 9.83
C SER A 56 -18.95 -26.09 8.93
N THR A 57 -17.75 -26.65 8.76
CA THR A 57 -16.79 -26.22 7.73
C THR A 57 -17.34 -26.40 6.31
N ALA A 58 -18.26 -27.36 6.09
CA ALA A 58 -18.83 -27.64 4.77
C ALA A 58 -19.70 -26.48 4.25
N SER A 59 -20.48 -25.83 5.12
CA SER A 59 -21.26 -24.65 4.72
C SER A 59 -20.34 -23.45 4.40
N LEU A 60 -19.22 -23.32 5.11
CA LEU A 60 -18.20 -22.30 4.80
C LEU A 60 -17.49 -22.56 3.46
N GLN A 61 -17.33 -23.82 3.04
CA GLN A 61 -16.79 -24.12 1.72
C GLN A 61 -17.70 -23.63 0.58
N VAL A 62 -19.02 -23.76 0.75
CA VAL A 62 -20.00 -23.21 -0.20
C VAL A 62 -19.88 -21.69 -0.29
N LEU A 63 -19.80 -21.02 0.85
CA LEU A 63 -19.60 -19.57 0.90
C LEU A 63 -18.25 -19.14 0.29
N ALA A 64 -17.19 -19.89 0.56
CA ALA A 64 -15.86 -19.64 -0.01
C ALA A 64 -15.88 -19.71 -1.54
N ALA A 65 -16.58 -20.71 -2.11
CA ALA A 65 -16.74 -20.85 -3.55
C ALA A 65 -17.47 -19.65 -4.17
N ALA A 66 -18.56 -19.17 -3.54
CA ALA A 66 -19.30 -18.00 -3.99
C ALA A 66 -18.45 -16.72 -3.94
N LEU A 67 -17.65 -16.53 -2.89
CA LEU A 67 -16.75 -15.37 -2.76
C LEU A 67 -15.66 -15.39 -3.84
N ARG A 68 -15.06 -16.55 -4.11
CA ARG A 68 -14.05 -16.71 -5.18
C ARG A 68 -14.64 -16.44 -6.56
N ALA A 69 -15.85 -16.91 -6.83
CA ALA A 69 -16.55 -16.59 -8.07
C ALA A 69 -16.78 -15.07 -8.24
N GLY A 70 -16.97 -14.34 -7.13
CA GLY A 70 -17.04 -12.88 -7.10
C GLY A 70 -15.69 -12.16 -7.07
N GLY A 71 -14.59 -12.83 -7.39
CA GLY A 71 -13.25 -12.23 -7.49
C GLY A 71 -12.52 -12.03 -6.16
N ARG A 72 -13.00 -12.60 -5.05
CA ARG A 72 -12.35 -12.47 -3.73
C ARG A 72 -11.47 -13.68 -3.42
N ALA A 73 -10.30 -13.44 -2.85
CA ALA A 73 -9.47 -14.50 -2.30
C ALA A 73 -10.06 -15.00 -0.96
N ALA A 74 -10.79 -16.11 -0.96
CA ALA A 74 -11.39 -16.68 0.25
C ALA A 74 -10.60 -17.90 0.76
N GLN A 75 -10.32 -17.95 2.07
CA GLN A 75 -9.70 -19.08 2.77
C GLN A 75 -10.60 -19.53 3.91
N VAL A 76 -10.80 -20.85 4.06
CA VAL A 76 -11.51 -21.43 5.21
C VAL A 76 -10.47 -21.94 6.17
N LEU A 77 -10.59 -21.56 7.44
CA LEU A 77 -9.71 -22.04 8.50
C LEU A 77 -10.19 -23.43 8.95
N THR A 78 -9.36 -24.44 8.77
CA THR A 78 -9.64 -25.80 9.24
C THR A 78 -9.03 -25.99 10.62
N PHE A 79 -9.86 -26.35 11.60
CA PHE A 79 -9.41 -26.81 12.91
C PHE A 79 -9.34 -28.34 12.91
N ASP A 80 -8.49 -28.93 13.75
CA ASP A 80 -8.31 -30.38 13.86
C ASP A 80 -9.58 -31.08 14.41
N ALA A 81 -10.42 -30.32 15.12
CA ALA A 81 -11.75 -30.72 15.57
C ALA A 81 -12.86 -30.05 14.75
N ASP A 82 -14.06 -30.62 14.78
CA ASP A 82 -15.28 -30.22 14.04
C ASP A 82 -15.86 -28.83 14.43
N GLY A 83 -15.01 -27.88 14.81
CA GLY A 83 -15.41 -26.56 15.30
C GLY A 83 -16.01 -26.60 16.71
N THR A 84 -15.96 -27.74 17.40
CA THR A 84 -16.53 -27.95 18.74
C THR A 84 -15.58 -27.54 19.88
N GLY A 85 -14.33 -27.21 19.57
CA GLY A 85 -13.33 -26.81 20.58
C GLY A 85 -12.83 -27.96 21.46
N GLU A 86 -13.04 -29.21 21.06
CA GLU A 86 -12.40 -30.37 21.70
C GLU A 86 -10.94 -30.50 21.20
N PRO A 87 -9.95 -30.71 22.08
CA PRO A 87 -8.54 -30.85 21.72
C PRO A 87 -8.18 -32.20 21.10
#